data_AF-A0A2V5MIC3-F1
#
_entry.id   AF-A0A2V5MIC3-F1
#
_cell.length_a   1.000
_cell.length_b   1.000
_cell.length_c   1.000
_cell.angle_alpha   90.00
_cell.angle_beta   90.00
_cell.angle_gamma   90.00
#
_symmetry.space_group_name_H-M   'P 1'
#
loop_
_entity.id
_entity.type
_entity.pdbx_description
1 polymer ?
#
loop_
_entity_poly.entity_id
_entity_poly.type
_entity_poly.pdbx_seq_one_letter_code
_entity_poly.pdbx_strand_id
1 'polypeptide(L)'
;MKQSIKLKTTTLLVIPLVLACFALLPRAQAFTGVDGGFAGFNTAEGLNALLADTGAGTFNTALGFAALKADTTGSHNTAVGGQALLHNNGSFNTAVGENALVFNTGGSFNMALGQGALASNLAGNNNTAMGFQALNTNTASSNTGVGFQAGPTQPAPSTRP
;
A
#
# COMPACT_ATOMS: atom_id res chain seq x y z
N MET A 1 -60.00 -11.52 18.86
CA MET A 1 -59.72 -12.45 17.75
C MET A 1 -58.21 -12.51 17.51
N LYS A 2 -57.53 -13.58 17.94
CA LYS A 2 -56.11 -13.83 17.60
C LYS A 2 -56.09 -14.66 16.32
N GLN A 3 -55.72 -14.07 15.18
CA GLN A 3 -55.43 -14.86 13.98
C GLN A 3 -54.13 -15.64 14.21
N SER A 4 -54.23 -16.96 14.33
CA SER A 4 -53.08 -17.85 14.38
C SER A 4 -52.49 -17.97 12.97
N ILE A 5 -51.25 -17.48 12.80
CA ILE A 5 -50.50 -17.61 11.55
C ILE A 5 -50.23 -19.10 11.32
N LYS A 6 -50.96 -19.73 10.38
CA LYS A 6 -50.70 -21.11 9.93
C LYS A 6 -49.61 -21.08 8.87
N LEU A 7 -48.35 -21.23 9.29
CA LEU A 7 -47.22 -21.34 8.38
C LEU A 7 -47.26 -22.72 7.70
N LYS A 8 -47.38 -22.76 6.37
CA LYS A 8 -47.45 -24.02 5.60
C LYS A 8 -46.12 -24.77 5.72
N THR A 9 -46.17 -26.11 5.82
CA THR A 9 -44.97 -26.98 5.91
C THR A 9 -43.95 -26.70 4.81
N THR A 10 -44.41 -26.34 3.61
CA THR A 10 -43.56 -25.91 2.49
C THR A 10 -42.76 -24.65 2.82
N THR A 11 -43.38 -23.66 3.45
CA THR A 11 -42.71 -22.43 3.90
C THR A 11 -41.70 -22.73 5.03
N LEU A 12 -42.01 -23.69 5.90
CA LEU A 12 -41.13 -24.15 6.98
C LEU A 12 -39.83 -24.80 6.45
N LEU A 13 -39.89 -25.46 5.28
CA LEU A 13 -38.75 -26.12 4.65
C LEU A 13 -37.96 -25.20 3.70
N VAL A 14 -38.62 -24.27 3.03
CA VAL A 14 -37.98 -23.39 2.03
C VAL A 14 -37.12 -22.31 2.69
N ILE A 15 -37.55 -21.73 3.81
CA ILE A 15 -36.79 -20.69 4.53
C ILE A 15 -35.39 -21.16 4.96
N PRO A 16 -35.22 -22.30 5.66
CA PRO A 16 -33.89 -22.77 6.05
C PRO A 16 -33.04 -23.20 4.85
N LEU A 17 -33.66 -23.71 3.78
CA LEU A 17 -32.95 -24.06 2.54
C LEU A 17 -32.37 -22.81 1.87
N VAL A 18 -33.15 -21.72 1.77
CA VAL A 18 -32.70 -20.44 1.21
C VAL A 18 -31.61 -19.82 2.09
N LEU A 19 -31.76 -19.85 3.41
CA LEU A 19 -30.72 -19.39 4.35
C LEU A 19 -29.43 -20.21 4.21
N ALA A 20 -29.52 -21.53 4.05
CA ALA A 20 -28.38 -22.40 3.81
C ALA A 20 -27.69 -22.07 2.48
N CYS A 21 -28.45 -21.76 1.43
CA CYS A 21 -27.86 -21.28 0.17
C CYS A 21 -27.08 -19.97 0.37
N PHE A 22 -27.62 -18.99 1.09
CA PHE A 22 -26.88 -17.75 1.37
C PHE A 22 -25.64 -17.97 2.25
N ALA A 23 -25.70 -18.91 3.21
CA ALA A 23 -24.56 -19.21 4.08
C ALA A 23 -23.43 -20.01 3.38
N LEU A 24 -23.78 -20.86 2.42
CA LEU A 24 -22.84 -21.78 1.75
C LEU A 24 -22.30 -21.27 0.41
N LEU A 25 -22.90 -20.21 -0.16
CA LEU A 25 -22.40 -19.59 -1.39
C LEU A 25 -21.13 -18.79 -1.08
N PRO A 26 -19.96 -19.12 -1.65
CA PRO A 26 -18.71 -18.40 -1.40
C PRO A 26 -18.78 -16.91 -1.78
N ARG A 27 -19.66 -16.56 -2.72
CA ARG A 27 -19.92 -15.17 -3.14
C ARG A 27 -20.82 -14.37 -2.18
N ALA A 28 -21.54 -15.05 -1.29
CA ALA A 28 -22.42 -14.44 -0.29
C ALA A 28 -21.80 -14.42 1.11
N GLN A 29 -20.69 -15.14 1.32
CA GLN A 29 -19.88 -15.03 2.53
C GLN A 29 -19.17 -13.68 2.53
N ALA A 30 -19.21 -12.99 3.68
CA ALA A 30 -18.33 -11.86 3.91
C ALA A 30 -16.89 -12.33 3.75
N PHE A 31 -16.08 -11.58 3.00
CA PHE A 31 -14.66 -11.87 2.87
C PHE A 31 -14.04 -11.78 4.26
N THR A 32 -13.57 -12.91 4.80
CA THR A 32 -12.86 -12.96 6.08
C THR A 32 -11.36 -12.71 5.91
N GLY A 33 -10.94 -12.21 4.74
CA GLY A 33 -9.59 -11.72 4.57
C GLY A 33 -9.39 -10.47 5.39
N VAL A 34 -8.13 -10.23 5.74
CA VAL A 34 -7.66 -9.25 6.71
C VAL A 34 -7.87 -7.80 6.26
N ASP A 35 -9.12 -7.35 6.12
CA ASP A 35 -9.44 -5.93 6.02
C ASP A 35 -9.18 -5.30 7.41
N GLY A 36 -7.92 -4.93 7.68
CA GLY A 36 -7.45 -4.25 8.90
C GLY A 36 -6.80 -5.11 9.99
N GLY A 37 -6.50 -6.39 9.73
CA GLY A 37 -5.98 -7.34 10.73
C GLY A 37 -4.46 -7.51 10.79
N PHE A 38 -3.68 -6.62 10.16
CA PHE A 38 -2.22 -6.73 10.16
C PHE A 38 -1.65 -6.41 11.55
N ALA A 39 -0.64 -7.18 11.97
CA ALA A 39 0.08 -6.89 13.21
C ALA A 39 0.70 -5.47 13.16
N GLY A 40 0.90 -4.84 14.32
CA GLY A 40 1.62 -3.58 14.38
C GLY A 40 0.83 -2.34 13.95
N PHE A 41 -0.50 -2.38 13.93
CA PHE A 41 -1.37 -1.26 13.50
C PHE A 41 -1.18 -0.87 12.03
N ASN A 42 -0.95 -1.87 11.17
CA ASN A 42 -0.82 -1.67 9.74
C ASN A 42 -2.19 -1.77 9.03
N THR A 43 -2.38 -0.98 7.98
CA THR A 43 -3.54 -1.04 7.08
C THR A 43 -3.05 -1.47 5.70
N ALA A 44 -3.59 -2.55 5.13
CA ALA A 44 -3.24 -2.95 3.78
C ALA A 44 -4.47 -3.36 2.96
N GLU A 45 -4.62 -2.76 1.79
CA GLU A 45 -5.70 -3.01 0.84
C GLU A 45 -5.13 -3.16 -0.56
N GLY A 46 -5.35 -4.32 -1.18
CA GLY A 46 -4.86 -4.63 -2.52
C GLY A 46 -4.07 -5.93 -2.58
N LEU A 47 -4.01 -6.53 -3.77
CA LEU A 47 -3.31 -7.79 -3.98
C LEU A 47 -1.82 -7.63 -3.67
N ASN A 48 -1.31 -8.45 -2.74
CA ASN A 48 0.08 -8.45 -2.26
C ASN A 48 0.52 -7.17 -1.53
N ALA A 49 -0.41 -6.32 -1.05
CA ALA A 49 -0.05 -5.22 -0.16
C ALA A 49 0.49 -5.78 1.17
N LEU A 50 1.62 -5.24 1.66
CA LEU A 50 2.28 -5.67 2.91
C LEU A 50 2.64 -7.17 3.02
N LEU A 51 2.72 -7.90 1.89
CA LEU A 51 2.83 -9.37 1.91
C LEU A 51 4.03 -9.91 2.70
N ALA A 52 5.16 -9.20 2.71
CA ALA A 52 6.37 -9.63 3.41
C ALA A 52 6.54 -9.03 4.81
N ASP A 53 5.58 -8.25 5.31
CA ASP A 53 5.70 -7.70 6.66
C ASP A 53 5.61 -8.84 7.68
N THR A 54 6.73 -9.09 8.37
CA THR A 54 6.84 -10.14 9.39
C THR A 54 6.34 -9.67 10.77
N GLY A 55 5.66 -8.51 10.84
CA GLY A 55 5.15 -7.91 12.08
C GLY A 55 6.19 -7.12 12.87
N ALA A 56 7.35 -6.84 12.27
CA ALA A 56 8.36 -5.93 12.84
C ALA A 56 8.13 -4.48 12.41
N GLY A 57 7.48 -4.25 11.26
CA GLY A 57 7.03 -2.94 10.82
C GLY A 57 5.70 -2.56 11.48
N THR A 58 5.58 -1.32 11.94
CA THR A 58 4.37 -0.81 12.61
C THR A 58 3.88 0.50 12.00
N PHE A 59 2.58 0.79 12.10
CA PHE A 59 1.95 2.02 11.62
C PHE A 59 2.12 2.31 10.13
N ASN A 60 2.10 1.27 9.29
CA ASN A 60 2.19 1.37 7.85
C ASN A 60 0.78 1.38 7.19
N THR A 61 0.61 2.17 6.14
CA THR A 61 -0.60 2.17 5.29
C THR A 61 -0.22 1.80 3.86
N ALA A 62 -0.76 0.72 3.30
CA ALA A 62 -0.49 0.26 1.94
C ALA A 62 -1.79 0.06 1.16
N LEU A 63 -2.04 0.91 0.18
CA LEU A 63 -3.24 0.85 -0.66
C LEU A 63 -2.81 0.69 -2.13
N GLY A 64 -3.01 -0.49 -2.71
CA GLY A 64 -2.71 -0.78 -4.11
C GLY A 64 -2.00 -2.12 -4.33
N PHE A 65 -1.91 -2.52 -5.60
CA PHE A 65 -1.20 -3.74 -5.98
C PHE A 65 0.26 -3.68 -5.55
N ALA A 66 0.70 -4.62 -4.71
CA ALA A 66 2.07 -4.73 -4.21
C ALA A 66 2.62 -3.47 -3.51
N ALA A 67 1.76 -2.61 -2.96
CA ALA A 67 2.21 -1.49 -2.12
C ALA A 67 2.92 -2.03 -0.86
N LEU A 68 4.11 -1.49 -0.54
CA LEU A 68 4.95 -1.95 0.60
C LEU A 68 5.22 -3.46 0.65
N LYS A 69 5.16 -4.16 -0.49
CA LYS A 69 5.22 -5.64 -0.53
C LYS A 69 6.47 -6.21 0.15
N ALA A 70 7.63 -5.57 -0.01
CA ALA A 70 8.91 -6.06 0.51
C ALA A 70 9.42 -5.28 1.73
N ASP A 71 8.58 -4.46 2.38
CA ASP A 71 8.98 -3.80 3.62
C ASP A 71 8.93 -4.78 4.79
N THR A 72 10.10 -5.09 5.36
CA THR A 72 10.25 -6.09 6.44
C THR A 72 10.44 -5.46 7.82
N THR A 73 10.87 -4.19 7.90
CA THR A 73 11.26 -3.53 9.15
C THR A 73 10.86 -2.06 9.24
N GLY A 74 10.47 -1.45 8.12
CA GLY A 74 10.07 -0.05 8.05
C GLY A 74 8.78 0.19 8.84
N SER A 75 8.73 1.34 9.50
CA SER A 75 7.55 1.78 10.25
C SER A 75 7.14 3.18 9.81
N HIS A 76 5.87 3.53 10.02
CA HIS A 76 5.31 4.84 9.71
C HIS A 76 5.39 5.21 8.22
N ASN A 77 5.23 4.21 7.33
CA ASN A 77 5.23 4.42 5.89
C ASN A 77 3.79 4.51 5.34
N THR A 78 3.53 5.43 4.42
CA THR A 78 2.27 5.53 3.69
C THR A 78 2.53 5.30 2.20
N ALA A 79 1.96 4.24 1.63
CA ALA A 79 2.08 3.86 0.24
C ALA A 79 0.68 3.76 -0.40
N VAL A 80 0.40 4.61 -1.39
CA VAL A 80 -0.88 4.62 -2.10
C VAL A 80 -0.61 4.61 -3.60
N GLY A 81 -0.90 3.49 -4.26
CA GLY A 81 -0.63 3.26 -5.68
C GLY A 81 -0.03 1.87 -5.93
N GLY A 82 -0.05 1.44 -7.19
CA GLY A 82 0.61 0.19 -7.59
C GLY A 82 2.12 0.29 -7.36
N GLN A 83 2.69 -0.67 -6.63
CA GLN A 83 4.13 -0.78 -6.35
C GLN A 83 4.73 0.44 -5.63
N ALA A 84 3.90 1.29 -5.01
CA ALA A 84 4.39 2.36 -4.15
C ALA A 84 5.19 1.76 -2.98
N LEU A 85 6.40 2.25 -2.74
CA LEU A 85 7.33 1.74 -1.71
C LEU A 85 7.57 0.22 -1.79
N LEU A 86 7.54 -0.38 -2.98
CA LEU A 86 7.66 -1.84 -3.17
C LEU A 86 8.89 -2.43 -2.46
N HIS A 87 10.05 -1.78 -2.61
CA HIS A 87 11.32 -2.14 -2.01
C HIS A 87 11.79 -1.02 -1.08
N ASN A 88 11.12 -0.91 0.07
CA ASN A 88 11.44 0.06 1.10
C ASN A 88 12.03 -0.63 2.33
N ASN A 89 13.19 -0.13 2.80
CA ASN A 89 13.79 -0.56 4.08
C ASN A 89 13.86 0.60 5.10
N GLY A 90 13.40 1.79 4.71
CA GLY A 90 13.38 2.98 5.58
C GLY A 90 12.05 3.19 6.28
N SER A 91 12.03 4.18 7.16
CA SER A 91 10.84 4.57 7.93
C SER A 91 10.41 6.00 7.59
N PHE A 92 9.18 6.36 7.94
CA PHE A 92 8.66 7.72 7.77
C PHE A 92 8.61 8.20 6.31
N ASN A 93 8.32 7.31 5.36
CA ASN A 93 8.19 7.66 3.96
C ASN A 93 6.72 7.77 3.54
N THR A 94 6.40 8.75 2.68
CA THR A 94 5.07 8.91 2.07
C THR A 94 5.21 8.81 0.56
N ALA A 95 4.55 7.84 -0.06
CA ALA A 95 4.54 7.61 -1.50
C ALA A 95 3.10 7.52 -2.01
N VAL A 96 2.73 8.41 -2.93
CA VAL A 96 1.40 8.43 -3.55
C VAL A 96 1.58 8.50 -5.06
N GLY A 97 1.19 7.43 -5.76
CA GLY A 97 1.37 7.27 -7.19
C GLY A 97 1.90 5.88 -7.53
N GLU A 98 1.66 5.43 -8.76
CA GLU A 98 2.25 4.19 -9.25
C GLU A 98 3.79 4.34 -9.35
N ASN A 99 4.52 3.36 -8.83
CA ASN A 99 5.99 3.36 -8.74
C ASN A 99 6.62 4.53 -7.95
N ALA A 100 5.86 5.26 -7.14
CA ALA A 100 6.43 6.28 -6.25
C ALA A 100 7.31 5.61 -5.18
N LEU A 101 8.57 6.07 -5.04
CA LEU A 101 9.57 5.48 -4.13
C LEU A 101 9.74 3.95 -4.27
N VAL A 102 9.55 3.39 -5.47
CA VAL A 102 9.56 1.93 -5.68
C VAL A 102 10.86 1.26 -5.20
N PHE A 103 12.01 1.92 -5.35
CA PHE A 103 13.30 1.51 -4.80
C PHE A 103 13.82 2.52 -3.79
N ASN A 104 13.58 2.25 -2.50
CA ASN A 104 14.05 3.06 -1.38
C ASN A 104 14.79 2.20 -0.35
N THR A 105 16.01 1.80 -0.68
CA THR A 105 16.79 0.78 0.04
C THR A 105 17.42 1.24 1.36
N GLY A 106 17.25 2.51 1.75
CA GLY A 106 17.76 3.04 3.01
C GLY A 106 17.31 4.47 3.36
N GLY A 107 16.59 5.15 2.46
CA GLY A 107 16.10 6.50 2.71
C GLY A 107 14.93 6.53 3.70
N SER A 108 14.96 7.48 4.63
CA SER A 108 13.86 7.79 5.54
C SER A 108 13.43 9.24 5.37
N PHE A 109 12.21 9.56 5.80
CA PHE A 109 11.66 10.92 5.71
C PHE A 109 11.51 11.44 4.27
N ASN A 110 11.22 10.57 3.30
CA ASN A 110 10.99 10.98 1.92
C ASN A 110 9.48 11.12 1.61
N MET A 111 9.12 12.14 0.84
CA MET A 111 7.78 12.36 0.32
C MET A 111 7.82 12.32 -1.22
N ALA A 112 7.06 11.41 -1.82
CA ALA A 112 6.93 11.26 -3.26
C ALA A 112 5.46 11.27 -3.67
N LEU A 113 5.04 12.32 -4.35
CA LEU A 113 3.67 12.50 -4.83
C LEU A 113 3.68 12.59 -6.36
N GLY A 114 3.19 11.56 -7.04
CA GLY A 114 3.19 11.45 -8.49
C GLY A 114 3.74 10.13 -8.98
N GLN A 115 3.32 9.71 -10.17
CA GLN A 115 3.81 8.48 -10.77
C GLN A 115 5.33 8.57 -11.00
N GLY A 116 6.06 7.57 -10.48
CA GLY A 116 7.52 7.50 -10.61
C GLY A 116 8.29 8.62 -9.92
N ALA A 117 7.66 9.40 -9.03
CA ALA A 117 8.35 10.37 -8.19
C ALA A 117 9.31 9.63 -7.23
N LEU A 118 10.58 10.06 -7.16
CA LEU A 118 11.65 9.39 -6.40
C LEU A 118 11.74 7.87 -6.65
N ALA A 119 11.40 7.39 -7.86
CA ALA A 119 11.34 5.96 -8.15
C ALA A 119 12.61 5.20 -7.74
N SER A 120 13.78 5.81 -7.88
CA SER A 120 15.06 5.29 -7.41
C SER A 120 15.71 6.26 -6.42
N ASN A 121 15.48 6.03 -5.12
CA ASN A 121 16.10 6.76 -4.03
C ASN A 121 16.95 5.82 -3.16
N LEU A 122 18.21 5.59 -3.56
CA LEU A 122 19.02 4.50 -3.00
C LEU A 122 19.35 4.69 -1.51
N ALA A 123 19.70 5.93 -1.12
CA ALA A 123 20.12 6.27 0.25
C ALA A 123 19.72 7.70 0.70
N GLY A 124 19.02 8.46 -0.13
CA GLY A 124 18.67 9.85 0.17
C GLY A 124 17.63 9.95 1.29
N ASN A 125 17.85 10.83 2.26
CA ASN A 125 16.88 11.16 3.31
C ASN A 125 16.28 12.54 3.06
N ASN A 126 15.10 12.80 3.63
CA ASN A 126 14.50 14.14 3.66
C ASN A 126 14.24 14.73 2.25
N ASN A 127 13.92 13.91 1.25
CA ASN A 127 13.60 14.40 -0.09
C ASN A 127 12.10 14.61 -0.27
N THR A 128 11.72 15.68 -0.95
CA THR A 128 10.34 15.96 -1.35
C THR A 128 10.25 16.03 -2.87
N ALA A 129 9.54 15.10 -3.49
CA ALA A 129 9.26 15.06 -4.91
C ALA A 129 7.76 15.13 -5.17
N MET A 130 7.33 16.11 -5.96
CA MET A 130 5.93 16.29 -6.33
C MET A 130 5.81 16.49 -7.84
N GLY A 131 5.17 15.56 -8.55
CA GLY A 131 5.01 15.56 -9.99
C GLY A 131 5.40 14.24 -10.64
N PHE A 132 4.92 13.99 -11.85
CA PHE A 132 5.31 12.82 -12.64
C PHE A 132 6.83 12.80 -12.81
N GLN A 133 7.48 11.72 -12.37
CA GLN A 133 8.93 11.50 -12.45
C GLN A 133 9.79 12.61 -11.82
N ALA A 134 9.27 13.39 -10.87
CA ALA A 134 10.09 14.32 -10.10
C ALA A 134 11.16 13.56 -9.30
N LEU A 135 12.42 14.00 -9.36
CA LEU A 135 13.58 13.39 -8.71
C LEU A 135 13.70 11.88 -8.97
N ASN A 136 13.34 11.41 -10.18
CA ASN A 136 13.22 9.99 -10.50
C ASN A 136 14.44 9.14 -10.10
N THR A 137 15.64 9.71 -10.24
CA THR A 137 16.90 9.12 -9.75
C THR A 137 17.57 10.10 -8.77
N ASN A 138 17.60 9.74 -7.49
CA ASN A 138 18.19 10.59 -6.47
C ASN A 138 19.07 9.77 -5.51
N THR A 139 20.31 10.21 -5.33
CA THR A 139 21.26 9.62 -4.35
C THR A 139 21.60 10.58 -3.21
N ALA A 140 21.11 11.82 -3.26
CA ALA A 140 21.39 12.86 -2.27
C ALA A 140 20.25 13.01 -1.26
N SER A 141 20.53 13.68 -0.14
CA SER A 141 19.51 14.03 0.86
C SER A 141 19.07 15.49 0.70
N SER A 142 17.92 15.82 1.27
CA SER A 142 17.42 17.20 1.38
C SER A 142 17.13 17.90 0.04
N ASN A 143 16.66 17.15 -0.96
CA ASN A 143 16.23 17.71 -2.24
C ASN A 143 14.73 18.05 -2.24
N THR A 144 14.37 19.13 -2.93
CA THR A 144 12.98 19.45 -3.26
C THR A 144 12.83 19.54 -4.77
N GLY A 145 12.03 18.65 -5.38
CA GLY A 145 11.68 18.68 -6.79
C GLY A 145 10.17 18.80 -6.95
N VAL A 146 9.71 19.87 -7.60
CA VAL A 146 8.28 20.11 -7.83
C VAL A 146 8.04 20.41 -9.31
N GLY A 147 7.22 19.60 -9.96
CA GLY A 147 6.89 19.71 -11.37
C GLY A 147 7.09 18.41 -12.15
N PHE A 148 6.68 18.42 -13.42
CA PHE A 148 6.91 17.31 -14.35
C PHE A 148 8.42 17.15 -14.58
N GLN A 149 8.96 15.97 -14.25
CA GLN A 149 10.38 15.62 -14.40
C GLN A 149 11.34 16.60 -13.70
N ALA A 150 10.90 17.23 -12.60
CA ALA A 150 11.70 18.22 -11.89
C ALA A 150 12.80 17.57 -11.03
N GLY A 151 14.01 18.16 -11.02
CA GLY A 151 15.12 17.79 -10.15
C GLY A 151 16.32 17.15 -10.88
N PRO A 152 17.50 17.09 -10.26
CA PRO A 152 18.73 16.72 -10.96
C PRO A 152 18.71 15.25 -11.37
N THR A 153 18.78 15.00 -12.68
CA THR A 153 19.41 13.79 -13.20
C THR A 153 20.88 13.86 -12.77
N GLN A 154 21.32 13.10 -11.76
CA GLN A 154 22.75 12.92 -11.52
C GLN A 154 23.27 11.79 -12.44
N PRO A 155 24.02 12.10 -13.52
CA PRO A 155 24.94 11.12 -14.06
C PRO A 155 26.15 10.95 -13.10
N ALA A 156 26.73 9.75 -13.13
CA ALA A 156 27.88 9.23 -12.36
C ALA A 156 28.97 10.24 -11.94
N PRO A 157 29.76 9.96 -10.87
CA PRO A 157 30.78 10.87 -10.35
C PRO A 157 31.72 11.33 -11.47
N SER A 158 31.77 12.65 -11.70
CA SER A 158 32.78 13.23 -12.58
C SER A 158 34.15 13.04 -11.91
N THR A 159 34.95 12.11 -12.42
CA THR A 159 36.39 12.13 -12.22
C THR A 159 36.92 13.40 -12.86
N ARG A 160 37.07 14.45 -12.06
CA ARG A 160 37.73 15.69 -12.49
C ARG A 160 39.24 15.40 -12.58
N PRO A 161 39.91 15.71 -13.71
CA PRO A 161 41.36 15.59 -13.84
C PRO A 161 42.10 16.56 -12.92
#